data_AF-A0A5M9Z5V7-F1
#
_entry.id   AF-A0A5M9Z5V7-F1
#
_cell.length_a   1.000
_cell.length_b   1.000
_cell.length_c   1.000
_cell.angle_alpha   90.00
_cell.angle_beta   90.00
_cell.angle_gamma   90.00
#
_symmetry.space_group_name_H-M   'P 1'
#
loop_
_entity.id
_entity.type
_entity.pdbx_description
1 polymer ?
#
loop_
_entity_poly.entity_id
_entity_poly.type
_entity_poly.pdbx_seq_one_letter_code
_entity_poly.pdbx_strand_id
1 'polypeptide(L)'
;MVLNEKLWWPTRKGKNDINSYDEFPRASWCYGSPGIANALYDSASLLKDSKTQKNAEKGILTLTKIDTKKLDLNSATICHGFSGLLLCVENINRKMHNANLKYFEDKITSKIMELADYDYDFMFRNYDYPTPFKLGSKEIFQDDIGFLTGSTGVVLTLINRKYENNDNWLKMLALY
;
A
#
# COMPACT_ATOMS: atom_id res chain seq x y z
N MET A 1 -11.84 29.32 5.01
CA MET A 1 -12.17 28.21 4.09
C MET A 1 -10.96 27.27 4.07
N VAL A 2 -10.91 26.29 4.97
CA VAL A 2 -9.86 25.25 5.02
C VAL A 2 -10.61 23.93 4.87
N LEU A 3 -10.62 23.40 3.66
CA LEU A 3 -11.18 22.07 3.39
C LEU A 3 -10.22 21.03 3.96
N ASN A 4 -10.69 20.25 4.94
CA ASN A 4 -10.00 19.14 5.58
C ASN A 4 -9.08 18.38 4.61
N GLU A 5 -7.78 18.47 4.89
CA GLU A 5 -6.66 18.25 3.97
C GLU A 5 -6.28 16.77 3.72
N LYS A 6 -7.24 15.84 3.74
CA LYS A 6 -6.99 14.42 3.48
C LYS A 6 -7.55 14.03 2.13
N LEU A 7 -6.72 13.45 1.27
CA LEU A 7 -7.19 12.83 0.03
C LEU A 7 -7.07 11.32 0.18
N TRP A 8 -8.22 10.65 0.13
CA TRP A 8 -8.33 9.20 0.23
C TRP A 8 -9.31 8.72 -0.82
N TRP A 9 -8.90 7.74 -1.63
CA TRP A 9 -9.80 7.09 -2.58
C TRP A 9 -10.46 5.87 -1.93
N PRO A 10 -11.76 5.66 -2.16
CA PRO A 10 -12.44 4.49 -1.64
C PRO A 10 -11.89 3.22 -2.29
N THR A 11 -11.79 2.17 -1.51
CA THR A 11 -11.34 0.83 -1.95
C THR A 11 -12.34 0.21 -2.94
N ARG A 12 -13.63 0.49 -2.73
CA ARG A 12 -14.76 0.10 -3.59
C ARG A 12 -15.84 1.17 -3.59
N LYS A 13 -16.58 1.27 -4.69
CA LYS A 13 -17.80 2.07 -4.77
C LYS A 13 -18.92 1.20 -5.33
N GLY A 14 -19.85 0.79 -4.46
CA GLY A 14 -21.05 0.06 -4.87
C GLY A 14 -21.99 0.95 -5.69
N LYS A 15 -22.79 0.36 -6.57
CA LYS A 15 -23.75 1.09 -7.43
C LYS A 15 -24.74 1.96 -6.62
N ASN A 16 -25.04 1.57 -5.39
CA ASN A 16 -25.96 2.27 -4.48
C ASN A 16 -25.24 2.98 -3.30
N ASP A 17 -23.91 2.90 -3.22
CA ASP A 17 -23.11 3.52 -2.17
C ASP A 17 -22.67 4.92 -2.61
N ILE A 18 -23.59 5.87 -2.45
CA ILE A 18 -23.36 7.27 -2.83
C ILE A 18 -22.57 8.01 -1.73
N ASN A 19 -22.58 7.50 -0.48
CA ASN A 19 -22.07 8.22 0.70
C ASN A 19 -21.03 7.46 1.56
N SER A 20 -20.65 6.21 1.29
CA SER A 20 -19.76 5.41 2.17
C SER A 20 -18.26 5.61 1.90
N TYR A 21 -17.81 6.86 1.77
CA TYR A 21 -16.37 7.16 1.62
C TYR A 21 -15.52 6.73 2.84
N ASP A 22 -16.17 6.44 3.97
CA ASP A 22 -15.52 6.19 5.27
C ASP A 22 -15.46 4.71 5.68
N GLU A 23 -16.05 3.77 4.95
CA GLU A 23 -16.26 2.43 5.52
C GLU A 23 -15.04 1.50 5.46
N PHE A 24 -14.08 1.73 4.56
CA PHE A 24 -12.90 0.85 4.43
C PHE A 24 -11.64 1.60 3.95
N PRO A 25 -10.80 2.14 4.85
CA PRO A 25 -9.58 2.85 4.49
C PRO A 25 -8.40 1.88 4.25
N ARG A 26 -8.63 0.76 3.55
CA ARG A 26 -7.56 -0.22 3.27
C ARG A 26 -6.51 0.40 2.36
N ALA A 27 -5.31 0.56 2.89
CA ALA A 27 -4.16 1.12 2.20
C ALA A 27 -3.43 0.05 1.36
N SER A 28 -4.16 -0.82 0.66
CA SER A 28 -3.57 -1.89 -0.15
C SER A 28 -3.10 -1.39 -1.50
N TRP A 29 -2.18 -2.13 -2.12
CA TRP A 29 -1.83 -1.92 -3.52
C TRP A 29 -2.99 -2.29 -4.45
N CYS A 30 -3.65 -3.43 -4.21
CA CYS A 30 -4.66 -3.97 -5.13
C CYS A 30 -5.97 -3.17 -5.20
N TYR A 31 -6.43 -2.61 -4.08
CA TYR A 31 -7.71 -1.90 -3.97
C TYR A 31 -7.61 -0.78 -2.94
N GLY A 32 -6.66 0.14 -3.11
CA GLY A 32 -6.45 1.22 -2.16
C GLY A 32 -5.78 2.45 -2.74
N SER A 33 -5.77 3.52 -1.94
CA SER A 33 -5.15 4.81 -2.29
C SER A 33 -3.69 4.69 -2.80
N PRO A 34 -2.82 3.81 -2.26
CA PRO A 34 -1.44 3.71 -2.75
C PRO A 34 -1.32 3.27 -4.22
N GLY A 35 -2.07 2.23 -4.63
CA GLY A 35 -2.08 1.76 -6.01
C GLY A 35 -2.72 2.78 -6.96
N ILE A 36 -3.85 3.37 -6.54
CA ILE A 36 -4.54 4.42 -7.31
C ILE A 36 -3.63 5.62 -7.54
N ALA A 37 -2.93 6.08 -6.50
CA ALA A 37 -2.02 7.21 -6.61
C ALA A 37 -0.87 6.94 -7.58
N ASN A 38 -0.28 5.74 -7.60
CA ASN A 38 0.76 5.39 -8.57
C ASN A 38 0.23 5.44 -10.01
N ALA A 39 -0.93 4.81 -10.27
CA ALA A 39 -1.54 4.84 -11.60
C ALA A 39 -1.89 6.27 -12.05
N LEU A 40 -2.41 7.11 -11.15
CA LEU A 40 -2.73 8.51 -11.45
C LEU A 40 -1.46 9.34 -11.67
N TYR A 41 -0.41 9.13 -10.88
CA TYR A 41 0.85 9.85 -11.04
C TYR A 41 1.46 9.59 -12.42
N ASP A 42 1.58 8.32 -12.80
CA ASP A 42 2.25 7.94 -14.05
C ASP A 42 1.44 8.36 -15.28
N SER A 43 0.12 8.15 -15.25
CA SER A 43 -0.76 8.60 -16.34
C SER A 43 -0.77 10.12 -16.48
N ALA A 44 -0.85 10.86 -15.36
CA ALA A 44 -0.81 12.32 -15.37
C ALA A 44 0.53 12.86 -15.87
N SER A 45 1.64 12.23 -15.49
CA SER A 45 2.97 12.61 -15.97
C SER A 45 3.08 12.47 -17.49
N LEU A 46 2.63 11.33 -18.04
CA LEU A 46 2.62 11.08 -19.49
C LEU A 46 1.72 12.06 -20.25
N LEU A 47 0.55 12.39 -19.69
CA LEU A 47 -0.42 13.31 -20.29
C LEU A 47 -0.13 14.79 -20.01
N LYS A 48 0.90 15.10 -19.21
CA LYS A 48 1.21 16.45 -18.71
C LYS A 48 0.03 17.10 -17.96
N ASP A 49 -0.77 16.30 -17.27
CA ASP A 49 -1.88 16.76 -16.43
C ASP A 49 -1.40 17.09 -15.01
N SER A 50 -0.95 18.33 -14.82
CA SER A 50 -0.45 18.80 -13.52
C SER A 50 -1.48 18.71 -12.38
N LYS A 51 -2.78 18.77 -12.67
CA LYS A 51 -3.83 18.72 -11.64
C LYS A 51 -3.95 17.31 -11.08
N THR A 52 -4.01 16.31 -11.96
CA THR A 52 -4.10 14.91 -11.56
C THR A 52 -2.82 14.44 -10.89
N GLN A 53 -1.66 14.87 -11.38
CA GLN A 53 -0.38 14.57 -10.73
C GLN A 53 -0.33 15.09 -9.29
N LYS A 54 -0.70 16.37 -9.05
CA LYS A 54 -0.78 16.94 -7.70
C LYS A 54 -1.75 16.20 -6.78
N ASN A 55 -2.85 15.69 -7.32
CA ASN A 55 -3.78 14.87 -6.55
C ASN A 55 -3.13 13.53 -6.16
N ALA A 56 -2.45 12.85 -7.09
CA ALA A 56 -1.72 11.62 -6.79
C ALA A 56 -0.69 11.82 -5.66
N GLU A 57 0.14 12.88 -5.77
CA GLU A 57 1.11 13.29 -4.76
C GLU A 57 0.45 13.55 -3.39
N LYS A 58 -0.66 14.30 -3.38
CA LYS A 58 -1.42 14.59 -2.15
C LYS A 58 -1.98 13.31 -1.52
N GLY A 59 -2.45 12.36 -2.32
CA GLY A 59 -2.98 11.09 -1.84
C GLY A 59 -1.93 10.26 -1.12
N ILE A 60 -0.73 10.18 -1.70
CA ILE A 60 0.39 9.45 -1.07
C ILE A 60 0.91 10.17 0.17
N LEU A 61 1.03 11.50 0.13
CA LEU A 61 1.39 12.28 1.31
C LEU A 61 0.35 12.16 2.44
N THR A 62 -0.93 11.93 2.12
CA THR A 62 -1.97 11.73 3.13
C THR A 62 -1.71 10.47 3.97
N LEU A 63 -1.11 9.41 3.39
CA LEU A 63 -0.76 8.18 4.10
C LEU A 63 0.20 8.44 5.28
N THR A 64 1.15 9.36 5.09
CA THR A 64 2.13 9.73 6.14
C THR A 64 1.50 10.36 7.38
N LYS A 65 0.29 10.92 7.23
CA LYS A 65 -0.48 11.57 8.31
C LYS A 65 -1.43 10.62 9.03
N ILE A 66 -1.50 9.35 8.62
CA ILE A 66 -2.40 8.35 9.18
C ILE A 66 -1.59 7.38 10.06
N ASP A 67 -2.13 7.07 11.24
CA ASP A 67 -1.55 6.02 12.09
C ASP A 67 -1.58 4.68 11.35
N THR A 68 -0.49 3.91 11.39
CA THR A 68 -0.39 2.62 10.69
C THR A 68 -1.48 1.64 11.11
N LYS A 69 -2.00 1.74 12.34
CA LYS A 69 -3.14 0.94 12.82
C LYS A 69 -4.46 1.29 12.14
N LYS A 70 -4.56 2.44 11.48
CA LYS A 70 -5.75 2.93 10.76
C LYS A 70 -5.66 2.70 9.24
N LEU A 71 -4.60 2.04 8.77
CA LEU A 71 -4.42 1.71 7.36
C LEU A 71 -5.12 0.40 6.94
N ASP A 72 -5.71 -0.32 7.90
CA ASP A 72 -6.46 -1.56 7.67
C ASP A 72 -5.63 -2.62 6.92
N LEU A 73 -4.36 -2.77 7.34
CA LEU A 73 -3.41 -3.76 6.85
C LEU A 73 -2.98 -4.67 8.00
N ASN A 74 -3.16 -5.99 7.80
CA ASN A 74 -2.90 -6.98 8.84
C ASN A 74 -1.70 -7.89 8.52
N SER A 75 -1.26 -7.93 7.26
CA SER A 75 -0.17 -8.79 6.81
C SER A 75 0.99 -8.01 6.21
N ALA A 76 2.16 -8.65 6.16
CA ALA A 76 3.35 -8.09 5.53
C ALA A 76 3.29 -8.16 3.99
N THR A 77 2.31 -8.84 3.40
CA THR A 77 2.25 -9.23 1.98
C THR A 77 2.18 -8.06 0.99
N ILE A 78 2.37 -8.33 -0.31
CA ILE A 78 2.33 -7.30 -1.36
C ILE A 78 0.90 -6.91 -1.71
N CYS A 79 0.02 -7.87 -2.00
CA CYS A 79 -1.30 -7.59 -2.57
C CYS A 79 -2.08 -6.59 -1.71
N HIS A 80 -2.12 -6.87 -0.40
CA HIS A 80 -2.97 -6.18 0.55
C HIS A 80 -2.35 -6.04 1.94
N GLY A 81 -1.02 -5.96 1.99
CA GLY A 81 -0.23 -5.80 3.20
C GLY A 81 0.76 -4.64 3.12
N PHE A 82 1.60 -4.54 4.15
CA PHE A 82 2.54 -3.44 4.32
C PHE A 82 3.63 -3.40 3.24
N SER A 83 4.01 -4.53 2.64
CA SER A 83 5.00 -4.52 1.54
C SER A 83 4.48 -3.80 0.31
N GLY A 84 3.22 -4.03 -0.09
CA GLY A 84 2.62 -3.33 -1.22
C GLY A 84 2.53 -1.83 -0.99
N LEU A 85 2.16 -1.43 0.23
CA LEU A 85 2.16 -0.03 0.65
C LEU A 85 3.56 0.58 0.53
N LEU A 86 4.59 -0.09 1.07
CA LEU A 86 5.98 0.38 1.02
C LEU A 86 6.42 0.61 -0.43
N LEU A 87 6.24 -0.38 -1.31
CA LEU A 87 6.63 -0.29 -2.71
C LEU A 87 5.92 0.86 -3.44
N CYS A 88 4.63 1.09 -3.17
CA CYS A 88 3.88 2.21 -3.73
C CYS A 88 4.42 3.57 -3.28
N VAL A 89 4.77 3.70 -2.00
CA VAL A 89 5.32 4.92 -1.43
C VAL A 89 6.72 5.18 -2.00
N GLU A 90 7.59 4.18 -1.99
CA GLU A 90 8.94 4.28 -2.54
C GLU A 90 8.92 4.69 -4.02
N ASN A 91 8.02 4.10 -4.81
CA ASN A 91 7.94 4.40 -6.23
C ASN A 91 7.65 5.88 -6.52
N ILE A 92 6.72 6.47 -5.78
CA ILE A 92 6.42 7.90 -5.90
C ILE A 92 7.52 8.75 -5.25
N ASN A 93 8.08 8.31 -4.12
CA ASN A 93 9.09 9.09 -3.44
C ASN A 93 10.42 9.18 -4.21
N ARG A 94 10.77 8.15 -5.00
CA ARG A 94 11.89 8.22 -5.95
C ARG A 94 11.76 9.36 -6.96
N LYS A 95 10.53 9.80 -7.24
CA LYS A 95 10.21 10.88 -8.18
C LYS A 95 10.06 12.22 -7.47
N MET A 96 9.54 12.22 -6.24
CA MET A 96 9.26 13.44 -5.45
C MET A 96 10.42 13.89 -4.55
N HIS A 97 11.29 12.97 -4.14
CA HIS A 97 12.36 13.20 -3.15
C HIS A 97 11.87 13.91 -1.87
N ASN A 98 10.81 13.38 -1.25
CA ASN A 98 10.17 13.98 -0.09
C ASN A 98 10.59 13.32 1.24
N ALA A 99 11.07 14.14 2.18
CA ALA A 99 11.55 13.65 3.48
C ALA A 99 10.48 12.98 4.34
N ASN A 100 9.22 13.43 4.29
CA ASN A 100 8.13 12.82 5.05
C ASN A 100 7.80 11.42 4.51
N LEU A 101 7.90 11.23 3.19
CA LEU A 101 7.75 9.91 2.57
C LEU A 101 8.92 9.01 2.96
N LYS A 102 10.16 9.50 2.94
CA LYS A 102 11.33 8.72 3.39
C LYS A 102 11.19 8.23 4.83
N TYR A 103 10.79 9.12 5.75
CA TYR A 103 10.50 8.73 7.13
C TYR A 103 9.36 7.71 7.24
N PHE A 104 8.32 7.87 6.42
CA PHE A 104 7.21 6.91 6.39
C PHE A 104 7.64 5.54 5.85
N GLU A 105 8.49 5.47 4.82
CA GLU A 105 9.08 4.22 4.32
C GLU A 105 9.84 3.47 5.43
N ASP A 106 10.64 4.18 6.24
CA ASP A 106 11.39 3.57 7.35
C ASP A 106 10.45 3.04 8.44
N LYS A 107 9.36 3.78 8.71
CA LYS A 107 8.30 3.35 9.63
C LYS A 107 7.58 2.09 9.12
N ILE A 108 7.22 2.03 7.83
CA ILE A 108 6.56 0.85 7.25
C ILE A 108 7.53 -0.34 7.18
N THR A 109 8.81 -0.10 6.88
CA THR A 109 9.85 -1.14 6.91
C THR A 109 9.96 -1.76 8.30
N SER A 110 10.05 -0.93 9.34
CA SER A 110 10.03 -1.42 10.74
C SER A 110 8.76 -2.22 11.01
N LYS A 111 7.61 -1.77 10.50
CA LYS A 111 6.34 -2.50 10.69
C LYS A 111 6.32 -3.87 10.01
N ILE A 112 6.92 -4.00 8.83
CA ILE A 112 7.07 -5.30 8.15
C ILE A 112 7.93 -6.23 8.99
N MET A 113 9.06 -5.73 9.52
CA MET A 113 9.96 -6.53 10.37
C MET A 113 9.29 -6.99 11.68
N GLU A 114 8.42 -6.17 12.27
CA GLU A 114 7.62 -6.54 13.45
C GLU A 114 6.64 -7.70 13.18
N LEU A 115 6.24 -7.93 11.92
CA LEU A 115 5.33 -8.99 11.52
C LEU A 115 6.04 -10.32 11.21
N ALA A 116 7.36 -10.38 11.40
CA ALA A 116 8.11 -11.62 11.29
C ALA A 116 7.70 -12.60 12.42
N ASP A 117 7.20 -13.76 12.03
CA ASP A 117 6.88 -14.90 12.87
C ASP A 117 8.02 -15.92 12.75
N TYR A 118 8.88 -15.96 13.77
CA TYR A 118 10.03 -16.87 13.80
C TYR A 118 9.64 -18.34 14.04
N ASP A 119 8.39 -18.60 14.44
CA ASP A 119 7.85 -19.95 14.61
C ASP A 119 7.19 -20.47 13.32
N TYR A 120 7.18 -19.66 12.25
CA TYR A 120 6.71 -20.03 10.93
C TYR A 120 7.89 -20.24 9.97
N ASP A 121 7.91 -21.39 9.28
CA ASP A 121 9.00 -21.79 8.38
C ASP A 121 9.35 -20.75 7.30
N PHE A 122 8.37 -19.91 6.92
CA PHE A 122 8.53 -18.90 5.88
C PHE A 122 8.49 -17.45 6.42
N MET A 123 8.58 -17.26 7.74
CA MET A 123 8.71 -15.99 8.46
C MET A 123 7.53 -15.01 8.37
N PHE A 124 6.83 -14.91 7.25
CA PHE A 124 5.74 -13.95 7.05
C PHE A 124 4.45 -14.64 6.67
N ARG A 125 3.47 -14.59 7.56
CA ARG A 125 2.12 -15.13 7.33
C ARG A 125 1.23 -14.15 6.56
N ASN A 126 0.31 -14.69 5.76
CA ASN A 126 -0.77 -13.92 5.19
C ASN A 126 -1.99 -13.94 6.12
N TYR A 127 -2.22 -12.85 6.82
CA TYR A 127 -3.48 -12.58 7.49
C TYR A 127 -4.42 -11.86 6.53
N ASP A 128 -5.55 -12.50 6.23
CA ASP A 128 -6.61 -11.88 5.44
C ASP A 128 -7.97 -12.43 5.85
N TYR A 129 -9.00 -11.73 5.41
CA TYR A 129 -10.38 -12.17 5.60
C TYR A 129 -10.80 -12.88 4.31
N PRO A 130 -11.29 -14.14 4.34
CA PRO A 130 -11.70 -14.85 3.13
C PRO A 130 -12.88 -14.15 2.42
N THR A 131 -13.61 -13.32 3.17
CA THR A 131 -14.58 -12.35 2.65
C THR A 131 -14.36 -11.02 3.37
N PRO A 132 -13.39 -10.18 2.95
CA PRO A 132 -12.96 -8.98 3.68
C PRO A 132 -14.02 -7.90 3.89
N PHE A 133 -15.22 -8.16 3.41
CA PHE A 133 -16.32 -7.22 3.32
C PHE A 133 -17.64 -7.84 3.80
N LYS A 134 -17.60 -9.02 4.44
CA LYS A 134 -18.74 -9.60 5.15
C LYS A 134 -18.59 -9.30 6.64
N LEU A 135 -19.54 -8.57 7.21
CA LEU A 135 -19.58 -8.27 8.64
C LEU A 135 -19.51 -9.58 9.44
N GLY A 136 -18.52 -9.72 10.34
CA GLY A 136 -18.30 -10.93 11.14
C GLY A 136 -17.41 -12.01 10.49
N SER A 137 -16.75 -11.70 9.38
CA SER A 137 -15.70 -12.57 8.84
C SER A 137 -14.52 -12.65 9.82
N LYS A 138 -14.06 -13.88 10.09
CA LYS A 138 -12.88 -14.12 10.93
C LYS A 138 -11.63 -13.97 10.07
N GLU A 139 -10.62 -13.32 10.64
CA GLU A 139 -9.27 -13.33 10.10
C GLU A 139 -8.79 -14.79 10.07
N ILE A 140 -8.28 -15.21 8.92
CA ILE A 140 -7.62 -16.50 8.77
C ILE A 140 -6.16 -16.24 8.39
N PHE A 141 -5.28 -17.14 8.81
CA PHE A 141 -3.94 -17.20 8.23
C PHE A 141 -3.95 -18.21 7.08
N GLN A 142 -3.20 -17.90 6.04
CA GLN A 142 -2.94 -18.80 4.93
C GLN A 142 -1.44 -19.00 4.82
N ASP A 143 -1.02 -20.27 4.73
CA ASP A 143 0.35 -20.60 4.42
C ASP A 143 0.54 -20.39 2.92
N ASP A 144 1.33 -19.37 2.59
CA ASP A 144 1.62 -18.99 1.21
C ASP A 144 3.06 -18.49 1.12
N ILE A 145 3.77 -18.96 0.10
CA ILE A 145 5.13 -18.57 -0.25
C ILE A 145 5.18 -17.80 -1.58
N GLY A 146 4.02 -17.51 -2.17
CA GLY A 146 3.90 -16.84 -3.45
C GLY A 146 4.32 -15.37 -3.43
N PHE A 147 4.36 -14.79 -4.62
CA PHE A 147 4.79 -13.40 -4.83
C PHE A 147 3.83 -12.37 -4.23
N LEU A 148 2.53 -12.48 -4.49
CA LEU A 148 1.56 -11.44 -4.09
C LEU A 148 1.13 -11.56 -2.63
N THR A 149 0.91 -12.79 -2.18
CA THR A 149 0.24 -13.09 -0.92
C THR A 149 1.13 -13.89 0.04
N GLY A 150 2.35 -14.25 -0.35
CA GLY A 150 3.25 -15.04 0.47
C GLY A 150 4.53 -14.32 0.88
N SER A 151 5.37 -15.06 1.60
CA SER A 151 6.65 -14.58 2.13
C SER A 151 7.65 -14.12 1.08
N THR A 152 7.65 -14.73 -0.12
CA THR A 152 8.59 -14.36 -1.20
C THR A 152 8.45 -12.88 -1.59
N GLY A 153 7.23 -12.35 -1.70
CA GLY A 153 7.00 -10.94 -1.98
C GLY A 153 7.54 -10.02 -0.88
N VAL A 154 7.39 -10.43 0.38
CA VAL A 154 7.88 -9.67 1.54
C VAL A 154 9.41 -9.61 1.53
N VAL A 155 10.07 -10.76 1.32
CA VAL A 155 11.53 -10.83 1.25
C VAL A 155 12.07 -10.01 0.08
N LEU A 156 11.44 -10.09 -1.11
CA LEU A 156 11.81 -9.25 -2.26
C LEU A 156 11.68 -7.76 -1.94
N THR A 157 10.64 -7.37 -1.21
CA THR A 157 10.42 -5.98 -0.80
C THR A 157 11.53 -5.50 0.14
N LEU A 158 11.92 -6.31 1.12
CA LEU A 158 13.00 -5.98 2.06
C LEU A 158 14.38 -5.92 1.37
N ILE A 159 14.64 -6.81 0.41
CA ILE A 159 15.85 -6.76 -0.43
C ILE A 159 15.86 -5.47 -1.26
N ASN A 160 14.74 -5.15 -1.92
CA ASN A 160 14.58 -3.92 -2.70
C ASN A 160 14.84 -2.68 -1.83
N ARG A 161 14.29 -2.63 -0.61
CA ARG A 161 14.51 -1.54 0.35
C ARG A 161 15.98 -1.43 0.76
N LYS A 162 16.63 -2.55 1.06
CA LYS A 162 18.00 -2.58 1.59
C LYS A 162 19.04 -2.13 0.56
N TYR A 163 18.86 -2.54 -0.70
CA TYR A 163 19.84 -2.28 -1.76
C TYR A 163 19.46 -1.11 -2.65
N GLU A 164 18.28 -0.50 -2.44
CA GLU A 164 17.73 0.58 -3.28
C GLU A 164 17.75 0.24 -4.78
N ASN A 165 17.58 -1.05 -5.10
CA ASN A 165 17.62 -1.52 -6.49
C ASN A 165 16.39 -1.04 -7.25
N ASN A 166 16.58 -0.63 -8.51
CA ASN A 166 15.46 -0.31 -9.41
C ASN A 166 15.05 -1.58 -10.17
N ASP A 167 14.46 -2.52 -9.43
CA ASP A 167 14.24 -3.86 -9.95
C ASP A 167 13.09 -3.93 -10.97
N ASN A 168 13.34 -4.61 -12.09
CA ASN A 168 12.37 -4.78 -13.17
C ASN A 168 11.07 -5.51 -12.74
N TRP A 169 11.09 -6.28 -11.64
CA TRP A 169 9.91 -7.01 -11.18
C TRP A 169 8.80 -6.07 -10.67
N LEU A 170 9.13 -4.84 -10.27
CA LEU A 170 8.16 -3.82 -9.87
C LEU A 170 7.17 -3.48 -10.99
N LYS A 171 7.54 -3.70 -12.26
CA LYS A 171 6.65 -3.55 -13.41
C LYS A 171 5.47 -4.53 -13.37
N MET A 172 5.61 -5.68 -12.73
CA MET A 172 4.50 -6.61 -12.49
C MET A 172 3.41 -6.00 -11.60
N LEU A 173 3.77 -4.99 -10.81
CA LEU A 173 2.87 -4.24 -9.93
C LEU A 173 2.45 -2.88 -10.54
N ALA A 174 2.78 -2.64 -11.81
CA ALA A 174 2.60 -1.35 -12.49
C ALA A 174 3.27 -0.18 -11.74
N LEU A 175 4.43 -0.43 -11.12
CA LEU A 175 5.26 0.58 -10.47
C LEU A 175 6.47 0.87 -11.37
N TYR A 176 6.45 2.03 -12.03
CA TYR A 176 7.47 2.48 -13.00
C TYR A 176 8.35 3.60 -12.45
#